data_AF-A0AAE3AX42-F1
#
_entry.id   AF-A0AAE3AX42-F1
#
_cell.length_a   1.000
_cell.length_b   1.000
_cell.length_c   1.000
_cell.angle_alpha   90.00
_cell.angle_beta   90.00
_cell.angle_gamma   90.00
#
_symmetry.space_group_name_H-M   'P 1'
#
loop_
_entity.id
_entity.type
_entity.pdbx_description
1 polymer ?
#
loop_
_entity_poly.entity_id
_entity_poly.type
_entity_poly.pdbx_seq_one_letter_code
_entity_poly.pdbx_strand_id
1 'polypeptide(L)'
;MNFTNCKPSESKKQGELLSQMFGSIKGNPVVTAPFYCDYGFNISVGENFYTNHNVTIQDGAKVTFGDNVFIAPNCVFSTAGHAIDSEQRGCGLEIPAG
;
A
#
# COMPACT_ATOMS: atom_id res chain seq x y z
N MET A 1 5.88 4.22 -10.46
CA MET A 1 4.71 4.71 -9.71
C MET A 1 4.68 6.23 -9.75
N ASN A 2 3.65 6.81 -10.37
CA ASN A 2 3.55 8.25 -10.66
C ASN A 2 2.91 9.07 -9.50
N PHE A 3 2.41 8.42 -8.44
CA PHE A 3 1.65 9.07 -7.38
C PHE A 3 2.48 10.03 -6.51
N THR A 4 3.70 9.63 -6.13
CA THR A 4 4.57 10.43 -5.23
C THR A 4 4.91 11.82 -5.78
N ASN A 5 4.90 11.99 -7.10
CA ASN A 5 5.20 13.26 -7.76
C ASN A 5 3.93 14.12 -8.03
N CYS A 6 2.76 13.69 -7.56
CA CYS A 6 1.51 14.43 -7.71
C CYS A 6 1.38 15.48 -6.59
N LYS A 7 1.03 16.72 -6.94
CA LYS A 7 0.86 17.78 -5.92
C LYS A 7 -0.38 17.50 -5.07
N PRO A 8 -0.38 17.87 -3.77
CA PRO A 8 -1.57 17.74 -2.92
C PRO A 8 -2.83 18.44 -3.46
N SER A 9 -2.65 19.49 -4.27
CA SER A 9 -3.75 20.22 -4.90
C SER A 9 -4.35 19.51 -6.13
N GLU A 10 -3.73 18.44 -6.64
CA GLU A 10 -4.16 17.70 -7.83
C GLU A 10 -5.08 16.52 -7.47
N SER A 11 -6.10 16.74 -6.62
CA SER A 11 -6.91 15.66 -6.03
C SER A 11 -7.58 14.74 -7.06
N LYS A 12 -8.02 15.27 -8.20
CA LYS A 12 -8.60 14.47 -9.29
C LYS A 12 -7.59 13.48 -9.87
N LYS A 13 -6.37 13.95 -10.16
CA LYS A 13 -5.27 13.14 -10.69
C LYS A 13 -4.79 12.13 -9.66
N GLN A 14 -4.75 12.50 -8.37
CA GLN A 14 -4.49 11.55 -7.28
C GLN A 14 -5.53 10.42 -7.28
N GLY A 15 -6.82 10.74 -7.37
CA GLY A 15 -7.89 9.74 -7.47
C GLY A 15 -7.74 8.83 -8.68
N GLU A 16 -7.47 9.39 -9.87
CA GLU A 16 -7.25 8.61 -11.10
C GLU A 16 -6.06 7.64 -10.97
N LEU A 17 -4.95 8.10 -10.39
CA LEU A 17 -3.77 7.27 -10.15
C LEU A 17 -4.05 6.17 -9.12
N LEU A 18 -4.77 6.48 -8.03
CA LEU A 18 -5.13 5.48 -7.02
C LEU A 18 -6.05 4.40 -7.61
N SER A 19 -7.03 4.76 -8.43
CA SER A 19 -7.91 3.81 -9.12
C SER A 19 -7.17 2.92 -10.14
N GLN A 20 -6.04 3.39 -10.68
CA GLN A 20 -5.17 2.58 -11.54
C GLN A 20 -4.21 1.70 -10.73
N MET A 21 -3.86 2.12 -9.51
CA MET A 21 -2.87 1.44 -8.67
C MET A 21 -3.50 0.38 -7.76
N PHE A 22 -4.59 0.70 -7.05
CA PHE A 22 -5.21 -0.20 -6.07
C PHE A 22 -6.15 -1.21 -6.73
N GLY A 23 -6.18 -2.43 -6.20
CA GLY A 23 -7.03 -3.50 -6.73
C GLY A 23 -8.52 -3.24 -6.51
N SER A 24 -8.88 -2.62 -5.39
CA SER A 24 -10.27 -2.25 -5.10
C SER A 24 -10.36 -1.05 -4.17
N ILE A 25 -11.31 -0.17 -4.48
CA ILE A 25 -11.63 1.02 -3.70
C ILE A 25 -13.15 1.09 -3.56
N LYS A 26 -13.67 1.12 -2.33
CA LYS A 26 -15.11 1.25 -2.07
C LYS A 26 -15.58 2.71 -2.06
N GLY A 27 -14.76 3.62 -1.54
CA GLY A 27 -15.09 5.05 -1.37
C GLY A 27 -14.12 6.03 -2.06
N ASN A 28 -13.87 7.17 -1.42
CA ASN A 28 -12.89 8.16 -1.87
C ASN A 28 -11.69 8.17 -0.90
N PRO A 29 -10.64 7.36 -1.15
CA PRO A 29 -9.49 7.29 -0.26
C PRO A 29 -8.67 8.56 -0.35
N VAL A 30 -8.04 8.92 0.76
CA VAL A 30 -7.06 10.00 0.82
C VAL A 30 -5.70 9.38 1.12
N VAL A 31 -4.80 9.43 0.15
CA VAL A 31 -3.42 8.95 0.30
C VAL A 31 -2.48 10.14 0.27
N THR A 32 -1.70 10.29 1.34
CA THR A 32 -0.78 11.43 1.46
C THR A 32 0.60 11.02 0.98
N ALA A 33 1.09 11.64 -0.09
CA ALA A 33 2.43 11.38 -0.61
C ALA A 33 3.54 11.82 0.37
N PRO A 34 4.71 11.16 0.41
CA PRO A 34 5.04 9.97 -0.37
C PRO A 34 4.32 8.73 0.17
N PHE A 35 3.95 7.84 -0.75
CA PHE A 35 3.33 6.54 -0.47
C PHE A 35 4.04 5.48 -1.30
N TYR A 36 4.29 4.32 -0.70
CA TYR A 36 5.04 3.24 -1.32
C TYR A 36 4.24 1.93 -1.25
N CYS A 37 4.22 1.20 -2.35
CA CYS A 37 3.77 -0.19 -2.38
C CYS A 37 4.60 -1.01 -3.35
N ASP A 38 4.55 -2.34 -3.29
CA ASP A 38 5.30 -3.18 -4.23
C ASP A 38 4.57 -3.28 -5.57
N TYR A 39 3.26 -3.54 -5.51
CA TYR A 39 2.41 -3.80 -6.67
C TYR A 39 1.20 -2.87 -6.75
N GLY A 40 0.58 -2.55 -5.62
CA GLY A 40 -0.66 -1.77 -5.51
C GLY A 40 -1.93 -2.60 -5.75
N PHE A 41 -1.95 -3.46 -6.77
CA PHE A 41 -3.17 -4.19 -7.17
C PHE A 41 -3.64 -5.22 -6.14
N ASN A 42 -2.79 -5.60 -5.17
CA ASN A 42 -3.16 -6.47 -4.06
C ASN A 42 -3.80 -5.72 -2.90
N ILE A 43 -3.84 -4.38 -2.95
CA ILE A 43 -4.40 -3.52 -1.91
C ILE A 43 -5.89 -3.26 -2.19
N SER A 44 -6.73 -3.56 -1.20
CA SER A 44 -8.15 -3.23 -1.19
C SER A 44 -8.47 -2.30 -0.02
N VAL A 45 -9.20 -1.21 -0.27
CA VAL A 45 -9.56 -0.22 0.77
C VAL A 45 -11.07 0.05 0.82
N GLY A 46 -11.60 0.14 2.05
CA GLY A 46 -12.99 0.47 2.32
C GLY A 46 -13.33 1.96 2.21
N GLU A 47 -14.49 2.32 2.76
CA GLU A 47 -14.95 3.71 2.89
C GLU A 47 -14.06 4.49 3.86
N ASN A 48 -13.92 5.81 3.65
CA ASN A 48 -13.19 6.71 4.57
C ASN A 48 -11.77 6.23 4.93
N PHE A 49 -11.03 5.70 3.94
CA PHE A 49 -9.64 5.29 4.12
C PHE A 49 -8.69 6.49 3.99
N TYR A 50 -7.82 6.68 5.00
CA TYR A 50 -6.83 7.74 5.04
C TYR A 50 -5.44 7.19 5.39
N THR A 51 -4.43 7.59 4.63
CA THR A 51 -3.01 7.42 5.01
C THR A 51 -2.33 8.77 5.15
N ASN A 52 -1.50 8.90 6.19
CA ASN A 52 -0.59 10.01 6.34
C ASN A 52 0.71 9.77 5.54
N HIS A 53 1.66 10.70 5.62
CA HIS A 53 2.92 10.65 4.88
C HIS A 53 3.76 9.41 5.18
N ASN A 54 4.52 8.97 4.18
CA ASN A 54 5.55 7.95 4.30
C ASN A 54 5.03 6.58 4.75
N VAL A 55 3.82 6.22 4.31
CA VAL A 55 3.29 4.87 4.51
C VAL A 55 3.85 3.93 3.44
N THR A 56 4.27 2.73 3.87
CA THR A 56 4.74 1.65 2.99
C THR A 56 3.86 0.42 3.15
N ILE A 57 3.39 -0.13 2.03
CA ILE A 57 2.59 -1.37 1.99
C ILE A 57 3.28 -2.37 1.06
N GLN A 58 4.00 -3.34 1.62
CA GLN A 58 4.63 -4.41 0.86
C GLN A 58 3.59 -5.48 0.56
N ASP A 59 2.89 -5.32 -0.57
CA ASP A 59 1.71 -6.10 -0.96
C ASP A 59 2.05 -7.26 -1.89
N GLY A 60 3.07 -8.06 -1.56
CA GLY A 60 3.36 -9.33 -2.23
C GLY A 60 2.20 -10.33 -2.14
N ALA A 61 1.37 -10.23 -1.09
CA ALA A 61 0.09 -10.91 -0.94
C ALA A 61 -1.05 -9.90 -0.73
N LYS A 62 -2.29 -10.39 -0.72
CA LYS A 62 -3.49 -9.55 -0.57
C LYS A 62 -3.47 -8.76 0.75
N VAL A 63 -3.68 -7.45 0.67
CA VAL A 63 -3.85 -6.55 1.83
C VAL A 63 -5.25 -5.94 1.77
N THR A 64 -6.00 -5.98 2.87
CA THR A 64 -7.35 -5.43 2.93
C THR A 64 -7.52 -4.54 4.14
N PHE A 65 -7.88 -3.28 3.90
CA PHE A 65 -8.28 -2.32 4.92
C PHE A 65 -9.80 -2.14 4.87
N GLY A 66 -10.45 -2.22 6.03
CA GLY A 66 -11.89 -2.02 6.15
C GLY A 66 -12.33 -0.56 6.02
N ASP A 67 -13.55 -0.28 6.47
CA ASP A 67 -14.11 1.06 6.51
C ASP A 67 -13.56 1.87 7.70
N ASN A 68 -13.43 3.19 7.55
CA ASN A 68 -12.99 4.16 8.59
C ASN A 68 -11.58 3.89 9.15
N VAL A 69 -10.64 3.59 8.27
CA VAL A 69 -9.24 3.33 8.63
C VAL A 69 -8.40 4.59 8.48
N PHE A 70 -7.65 4.93 9.54
CA PHE A 70 -6.73 6.07 9.57
C PHE A 70 -5.33 5.57 9.94
N ILE A 71 -4.40 5.72 9.02
CA ILE A 71 -3.02 5.26 9.18
C ILE A 71 -2.12 6.47 9.48
N ALA A 72 -1.36 6.36 10.57
CA ALA A 72 -0.43 7.38 11.04
C ALA A 72 0.81 7.49 10.11
N PRO A 73 1.62 8.55 10.24
CA PRO A 73 2.84 8.68 9.45
C PRO A 73 3.84 7.54 9.72
N ASN A 74 4.61 7.17 8.71
CA ASN A 74 5.70 6.18 8.81
C ASN A 74 5.26 4.75 9.17
N CYS A 75 3.97 4.41 9.02
CA CYS A 75 3.53 3.02 9.21
C CYS A 75 3.98 2.13 8.06
N VAL A 76 4.41 0.92 8.39
CA VAL A 76 4.77 -0.13 7.43
C VAL A 76 3.84 -1.33 7.63
N PHE A 77 3.20 -1.76 6.55
CA PHE A 77 2.44 -3.00 6.48
C PHE A 77 3.18 -3.92 5.52
N SER A 78 3.48 -5.15 5.95
CA SER A 78 4.23 -6.08 5.12
C SER A 78 3.61 -7.46 5.14
N THR A 79 3.35 -7.99 3.95
CA THR A 79 3.10 -9.43 3.75
C THR A 79 4.38 -10.17 3.37
N ALA A 80 5.47 -9.43 3.14
CA ALA A 80 6.74 -9.99 2.72
C ALA A 80 7.49 -10.55 3.93
N GLY A 81 7.95 -11.78 3.80
CA GLY A 81 8.84 -12.43 4.76
C GLY A 81 9.91 -13.21 4.02
N HIS A 82 11.04 -13.38 4.68
CA HIS A 82 12.12 -14.24 4.19
C HIS A 82 12.35 -15.38 5.17
N ALA A 83 12.84 -16.50 4.66
CA ALA A 83 13.29 -17.59 5.50
C ALA A 83 14.31 -17.11 6.55
N ILE A 84 14.16 -17.60 7.78
CA ILE A 84 15.11 -17.35 8.87
C ILE A 84 16.43 -18.07 8.56
N ASP A 85 16.33 -19.29 8.03
CA ASP A 85 17.48 -20.04 7.54
C ASP A 85 18.18 -19.29 6.39
N SER A 86 19.51 -19.16 6.50
CA SER A 86 20.29 -18.37 5.55
C SER A 86 20.43 -19.01 4.18
N GLU A 87 20.47 -20.34 4.09
CA GLU A 87 20.57 -21.03 2.81
C GLU A 87 19.24 -20.89 2.05
N GLN A 88 18.12 -21.14 2.74
CA GLN A 88 16.78 -20.95 2.17
C GLN A 88 16.52 -19.50 1.75
N ARG A 89 16.96 -18.53 2.56
CA ARG A 89 16.89 -17.11 2.19
C ARG A 89 17.77 -16.77 1.00
N GLY A 90 18.96 -17.36 0.91
CA GLY A 90 19.86 -17.23 -0.24
C GLY A 90 19.26 -17.75 -1.54
N CYS A 91 18.34 -18.71 -1.47
CA CYS A 91 17.57 -19.22 -2.61
C CYS A 91 16.37 -18.33 -3.00
N GLY A 92 16.12 -17.22 -2.29
CA GLY A 92 15.01 -16.31 -2.58
C GLY A 92 13.65 -16.83 -2.14
N LEU A 93 13.60 -17.75 -1.17
CA LEU A 93 12.33 -18.28 -0.67
C LEU A 93 11.58 -17.19 0.11
N GLU A 94 10.46 -16.72 -0.47
CA GLU A 94 9.52 -15.82 0.19
C GLU A 94 8.55 -16.61 1.06
N ILE A 95 8.31 -16.12 2.27
CA ILE A 95 7.37 -16.69 3.22
C ILE A 95 6.32 -15.61 3.51
N PRO A 96 5.01 -15.91 3.46
CA PRO A 96 4.00 -14.97 3.91
C PRO A 96 4.31 -14.52 5.35
N ALA A 97 4.47 -13.22 5.56
CA ALA A 97 4.40 -12.65 6.89
C ALA A 97 2.93 -12.71 7.32
N GLY A 98 2.68 -13.36 8.47
CA GLY A 98 1.35 -13.82 8.91
C GLY A 98 0.27 -12.75 9.04
#